data_AF-A0A4Q6B627-F1
#
_entry.id   AF-A0A4Q6B627-F1
#
_cell.length_a   1.000
_cell.length_b   1.000
_cell.length_c   1.000
_cell.angle_alpha   90.00
_cell.angle_beta   90.00
_cell.angle_gamma   90.00
#
_symmetry.space_group_name_H-M   'P 1'
#
loop_
_entity.id
_entity.type
_entity.pdbx_description
1 polymer ?
#
loop_
_entity_poly.entity_id
_entity_poly.type
_entity_poly.pdbx_seq_one_letter_code
_entity_poly.pdbx_strand_id
1 'polypeptide(L)'
;DVLATLTVADTGNGPVLLYPLRRSTHRHPFFRIPRSDEVFYLFDILRTTAPDPAAVQAQVAANRALYEQAKDMDGSRYCIGTIPFTQRDWKEHYGPTWLLFVAAKLAYDPQNVLTPGQGIFSY
;
A
#
# COMPACT_ATOMS: atom_id res chain seq x y z
N ASP A 1 2.29 -11.32 -14.30
CA ASP A 1 2.49 -12.66 -13.68
C ASP A 1 1.45 -13.00 -12.62
N VAL A 2 1.23 -12.18 -11.58
CA VAL A 2 0.27 -12.49 -10.49
C VAL A 2 -1.12 -12.93 -10.98
N LEU A 3 -1.76 -12.17 -11.88
CA LEU A 3 -3.09 -12.53 -12.40
C LEU A 3 -3.12 -13.84 -13.17
N ALA A 4 -2.02 -14.22 -13.82
CA ALA A 4 -1.94 -15.45 -14.60
C ALA A 4 -1.88 -16.70 -13.71
N THR A 5 -1.44 -16.55 -12.45
CA THR A 5 -1.27 -17.65 -11.50
C THR A 5 -2.26 -17.61 -10.35
N LEU A 6 -3.12 -16.59 -10.28
CA LEU A 6 -4.06 -16.38 -9.18
C LEU A 6 -5.17 -17.45 -9.21
N THR A 7 -5.37 -18.15 -8.10
CA THR A 7 -6.49 -19.08 -7.94
C THR A 7 -7.64 -18.43 -7.17
N VAL A 8 -8.84 -19.02 -7.24
CA VAL A 8 -10.01 -18.59 -6.45
C VAL A 8 -9.72 -18.66 -4.94
N ALA A 9 -8.90 -19.63 -4.51
CA ALA A 9 -8.48 -19.75 -3.11
C ALA A 9 -7.60 -18.56 -2.69
N ASP A 10 -6.70 -18.09 -3.57
CA ASP A 10 -5.83 -16.95 -3.29
C ASP A 10 -6.63 -15.65 -3.15
N THR A 11 -7.79 -15.55 -3.80
CA THR A 11 -8.68 -14.39 -3.65
C THR A 11 -9.59 -14.48 -2.45
N GLY A 12 -9.56 -15.57 -1.67
CA GLY A 12 -10.51 -15.76 -0.56
C GLY A 12 -11.97 -15.65 -1.02
N ASN A 13 -12.28 -16.11 -2.24
CA ASN A 13 -13.55 -15.93 -2.96
C ASN A 13 -13.99 -14.47 -3.16
N GLY A 14 -13.09 -13.51 -2.92
CA GLY A 14 -13.34 -12.09 -3.09
C GLY A 14 -13.02 -11.60 -4.51
N PRO A 15 -13.50 -10.40 -4.86
CA PRO A 15 -13.24 -9.81 -6.16
C PRO A 15 -11.79 -9.36 -6.31
N VAL A 16 -11.33 -9.33 -7.55
CA VAL A 16 -10.07 -8.72 -7.94
C VAL A 16 -10.40 -7.45 -8.73
N LEU A 17 -9.92 -6.31 -8.25
CA LEU A 17 -10.07 -5.03 -8.94
C LEU A 17 -8.84 -4.77 -9.78
N LEU A 18 -9.06 -4.48 -11.07
CA LEU A 18 -8.02 -3.98 -11.96
C LEU A 18 -8.65 -2.93 -12.88
N TYR A 19 -8.27 -1.67 -12.71
CA TYR A 19 -8.76 -0.60 -13.59
C TYR A 19 -7.76 0.54 -13.74
N PRO A 20 -7.77 1.22 -14.91
CA PRO A 20 -6.87 2.32 -15.21
C PRO A 20 -7.30 3.61 -14.50
N LEU A 21 -6.31 4.43 -14.17
CA LEU A 21 -6.42 5.76 -13.60
C LEU A 21 -5.53 6.71 -14.39
N ARG A 22 -6.00 7.95 -14.59
CA ARG A 22 -5.21 8.98 -15.29
C ARG A 22 -4.19 9.61 -14.34
N ARG A 23 -2.94 9.69 -14.78
CA ARG A 23 -1.86 10.38 -14.07
C ARG A 23 -2.18 11.85 -13.81
N SER A 24 -2.85 12.50 -14.75
CA SER A 24 -3.15 13.94 -14.74
C SER A 24 -4.15 14.37 -13.65
N THR A 25 -4.93 13.43 -13.09
CA THR A 25 -5.86 13.71 -12.00
C THR A 25 -5.22 13.60 -10.61
N HIS A 26 -3.98 13.10 -10.53
CA HIS A 26 -3.27 12.86 -9.27
C HIS A 26 -2.19 13.92 -9.05
N ARG A 27 -2.52 14.98 -8.30
CA ARG A 27 -1.62 16.15 -8.09
C ARG A 27 -1.10 16.30 -6.67
N HIS A 28 -1.65 15.55 -5.72
CA HIS A 28 -1.24 15.65 -4.32
C HIS A 28 0.11 14.96 -4.10
N PRO A 29 1.07 15.61 -3.42
CA PRO A 29 2.45 15.11 -3.33
C PRO A 29 2.59 13.85 -2.46
N PHE A 30 1.64 13.62 -1.55
CA PHE A 30 1.68 12.54 -0.57
C PHE A 30 0.86 11.31 -0.98
N PHE A 31 0.05 11.38 -2.03
CA PHE A 31 -0.54 10.19 -2.64
C PHE A 31 0.46 9.62 -3.64
N ARG A 32 1.17 8.56 -3.25
CA ARG A 32 2.22 7.96 -4.06
C ARG A 32 1.60 7.11 -5.17
N ILE A 33 2.11 7.31 -6.37
CA ILE A 33 1.73 6.58 -7.58
C ILE A 33 3.01 6.13 -8.29
N PRO A 34 2.96 5.01 -9.03
CA PRO A 34 4.09 4.57 -9.86
C PRO A 34 4.46 5.64 -10.89
N ARG A 35 5.68 5.56 -11.41
CA ARG A 35 6.09 6.35 -12.57
C ARG A 35 5.27 5.89 -13.77
N SER A 36 4.58 6.84 -14.37
CA SER A 36 3.70 6.63 -15.51
C SER A 36 3.53 7.95 -16.23
N ASP A 37 3.55 7.89 -17.55
CA ASP A 37 3.39 9.09 -18.39
C ASP A 37 1.92 9.53 -18.46
N GLU A 38 0.97 8.58 -18.58
CA GLU A 38 -0.46 8.92 -18.76
C GLU A 38 -1.42 8.11 -17.89
N VAL A 39 -1.22 6.80 -17.79
CA VAL A 39 -2.14 5.87 -17.12
C VAL A 39 -1.39 4.91 -16.21
N PHE A 40 -1.85 4.76 -14.98
CA PHE A 40 -1.44 3.69 -14.07
C PHE A 40 -2.68 2.90 -13.63
N TYR A 41 -2.48 1.73 -13.04
CA TYR A 41 -3.58 0.85 -12.65
C TYR A 41 -3.70 0.76 -11.15
N LEU A 42 -4.93 0.81 -10.64
CA LEU A 42 -5.23 0.23 -9.35
C LEU A 42 -5.37 -1.28 -9.54
N PHE A 43 -4.66 -2.03 -8.70
CA PHE A 43 -4.76 -3.49 -8.62
C PHE A 43 -4.98 -3.88 -7.17
N ASP A 44 -6.07 -4.58 -6.89
CA ASP A 44 -6.43 -4.99 -5.53
C ASP A 44 -7.03 -6.39 -5.52
N ILE A 45 -6.69 -7.17 -4.50
CA ILE A 45 -7.25 -8.50 -4.26
C ILE A 45 -8.01 -8.41 -2.93
N LEU A 46 -9.33 -8.24 -3.03
CA LEU A 46 -10.21 -8.01 -1.88
C LEU A 46 -10.57 -9.34 -1.20
N ARG A 47 -9.54 -10.03 -0.71
CA ARG A 47 -9.67 -11.37 -0.15
C ARG A 47 -10.28 -11.36 1.25
N THR A 48 -11.09 -12.37 1.51
CA THR A 48 -11.55 -12.68 2.86
C THR A 48 -10.79 -13.90 3.40
N THR A 49 -10.75 -14.04 4.71
CA THR A 49 -10.12 -15.18 5.37
C THR A 49 -10.98 -15.63 6.53
N ALA A 50 -10.88 -16.91 6.88
CA ALA A 50 -11.48 -17.42 8.10
C ALA A 50 -10.90 -16.67 9.31
N PRO A 51 -11.68 -16.46 10.39
CA PRO A 51 -11.21 -15.80 11.61
C PRO A 51 -10.31 -16.74 12.44
N ASP A 52 -9.33 -17.36 11.79
CA ASP A 52 -8.31 -18.22 12.36
C ASP A 52 -6.96 -17.48 12.35
N PRO A 53 -6.25 -17.36 13.48
CA PRO A 53 -5.00 -16.61 13.56
C PRO A 53 -3.92 -17.09 12.58
N ALA A 54 -3.79 -18.39 12.35
CA ALA A 54 -2.78 -18.93 11.44
C ALA A 54 -3.11 -18.58 9.98
N ALA A 55 -4.38 -18.72 9.58
CA ALA A 55 -4.86 -18.32 8.26
C ALA A 55 -4.68 -16.82 8.01
N VAL A 56 -4.99 -15.97 8.99
CA VAL A 56 -4.78 -14.51 8.91
C VAL A 56 -3.29 -14.20 8.73
N GLN A 57 -2.41 -14.78 9.54
CA GLN A 57 -0.96 -14.55 9.44
C GLN A 57 -0.41 -15.00 8.08
N ALA A 58 -0.83 -16.16 7.58
CA ALA A 58 -0.42 -16.65 6.26
C ALA A 58 -0.85 -15.70 5.14
N GLN A 59 -2.09 -15.19 5.18
CA GLN A 59 -2.56 -14.23 4.18
C GLN A 59 -1.84 -12.88 4.26
N VAL A 60 -1.56 -12.37 5.47
CA VAL A 60 -0.77 -11.13 5.64
C VAL A 60 0.65 -11.30 5.08
N ALA A 61 1.28 -12.45 5.29
CA ALA A 61 2.59 -12.76 4.71
C ALA A 61 2.53 -12.82 3.17
N ALA A 62 1.49 -13.46 2.61
CA ALA A 62 1.28 -13.50 1.16
C ALA A 62 1.06 -12.09 0.57
N ASN A 63 0.28 -11.23 1.24
CA ASN A 63 0.11 -9.84 0.84
C ASN A 63 1.43 -9.06 0.87
N ARG A 64 2.29 -9.29 1.88
CA ARG A 64 3.63 -8.69 1.92
C ARG A 64 4.49 -9.14 0.73
N ALA A 65 4.49 -10.43 0.41
CA ALA A 65 5.25 -10.95 -0.74
C ALA A 65 4.79 -10.32 -2.07
N LEU A 66 3.47 -10.20 -2.29
CA LEU A 66 2.91 -9.52 -3.46
C LEU A 66 3.27 -8.03 -3.49
N TYR A 67 3.28 -7.36 -2.34
CA TYR A 67 3.71 -5.97 -2.23
C TYR A 67 5.18 -5.80 -2.62
N GLU A 68 6.09 -6.66 -2.16
CA GLU A 68 7.52 -6.56 -2.54
C GLU A 68 7.70 -6.73 -4.05
N GLN A 69 7.01 -7.70 -4.68
CA GLN A 69 7.03 -7.86 -6.13
C GLN A 69 6.51 -6.61 -6.85
N ALA A 70 5.40 -6.02 -6.36
CA ALA A 70 4.87 -4.78 -6.92
C ALA A 70 5.89 -3.64 -6.79
N LYS A 71 6.52 -3.51 -5.63
CA LYS A 71 7.52 -2.48 -5.34
C LYS A 71 8.74 -2.60 -6.27
N ASP A 72 9.23 -3.81 -6.52
CA ASP A 72 10.34 -4.07 -7.44
C ASP A 72 10.00 -3.67 -8.89
N MET A 73 8.71 -3.56 -9.22
CA MET A 73 8.18 -3.07 -10.50
C MET A 73 7.74 -1.59 -10.44
N ASP A 74 8.28 -0.79 -9.50
CA ASP A 74 7.92 0.63 -9.28
C ASP A 74 6.47 0.86 -8.81
N GLY A 75 5.79 -0.21 -8.38
CA GLY A 75 4.47 -0.15 -7.76
C GLY A 75 4.48 0.59 -6.43
N SER A 76 3.41 1.35 -6.17
CA SER A 76 3.20 2.04 -4.91
C SER A 76 2.05 1.40 -4.12
N ARG A 77 2.19 1.34 -2.80
CA ARG A 77 1.13 0.89 -1.90
C ARG A 77 -0.07 1.85 -1.97
N TYR A 78 -1.27 1.29 -2.10
CA TYR A 78 -2.50 1.99 -1.75
C TYR A 78 -2.78 1.78 -0.25
N CYS A 79 -2.76 2.86 0.55
CA CYS A 79 -2.70 2.82 2.02
C CYS A 79 -3.98 2.36 2.74
N ILE A 80 -4.76 1.47 2.12
CA ILE A 80 -5.90 0.76 2.71
C ILE A 80 -5.58 -0.72 2.99
N GLY A 81 -4.55 -1.28 2.35
CA GLY A 81 -4.25 -2.71 2.42
C GLY A 81 -3.63 -3.18 3.73
N THR A 82 -3.79 -4.47 4.05
CA THR A 82 -3.33 -5.10 5.29
C THR A 82 -1.93 -5.69 5.15
N ILE A 83 -0.91 -4.82 5.22
CA ILE A 83 0.50 -5.22 5.41
C ILE A 83 1.14 -4.40 6.53
N PRO A 84 1.86 -5.04 7.46
CA PRO A 84 2.71 -4.32 8.41
C PRO A 84 3.74 -3.50 7.64
N PHE A 85 3.78 -2.20 7.92
CA PHE A 85 4.83 -1.30 7.44
C PHE A 85 5.67 -0.83 8.61
N THR A 86 6.98 -0.93 8.42
CA THR A 86 7.97 -0.32 9.28
C THR A 86 8.15 1.15 8.91
N GLN A 87 8.78 1.93 9.78
CA GLN A 87 9.17 3.30 9.43
C GLN A 87 10.11 3.35 8.21
N ARG A 88 10.95 2.31 8.03
CA ARG A 88 11.81 2.19 6.84
C ARG A 88 10.98 2.05 5.57
N ASP A 89 9.94 1.20 5.60
CA ASP A 89 9.02 1.04 4.46
C ASP A 89 8.34 2.38 4.13
N TRP A 90 7.94 3.16 5.14
CA TRP A 90 7.36 4.48 4.92
C TRP A 90 8.34 5.49 4.29
N LYS A 91 9.59 5.53 4.78
CA LYS A 91 10.64 6.37 4.19
C LYS A 91 10.88 6.02 2.72
N GLU A 92 10.93 4.73 2.41
CA GLU A 92 11.08 4.22 1.04
C GLU A 92 9.87 4.58 0.17
N HIS A 93 8.65 4.37 0.67
CA HIS A 93 7.40 4.69 -0.02
C HIS A 93 7.27 6.17 -0.40
N TYR A 94 7.54 7.09 0.53
CA TYR A 94 7.52 8.52 0.24
C TYR A 94 8.76 8.99 -0.53
N GLY A 95 9.88 8.30 -0.39
CA GLY A 95 11.12 8.58 -1.11
C GLY A 95 11.54 10.05 -1.00
N PRO A 96 11.74 10.76 -2.13
CA PRO A 96 12.16 12.17 -2.12
C PRO A 96 11.23 13.13 -1.36
N THR A 97 9.94 12.80 -1.22
CA THR A 97 8.98 13.66 -0.50
C THR A 97 8.90 13.36 1.00
N TRP A 98 9.69 12.42 1.53
CA TRP A 98 9.67 12.05 2.95
C TRP A 98 9.87 13.25 3.87
N LEU A 99 10.88 14.08 3.61
CA LEU A 99 11.16 15.25 4.46
C LEU A 99 10.04 16.30 4.43
N LEU A 100 9.37 16.47 3.28
CA LEU A 100 8.18 17.32 3.18
C LEU A 100 7.01 16.76 3.99
N PHE A 101 6.85 15.43 4.00
CA PHE A 101 5.83 14.76 4.80
C PHE A 101 6.10 14.90 6.30
N VAL A 102 7.35 14.76 6.74
CA VAL A 102 7.79 15.01 8.12
C VAL A 102 7.52 16.47 8.52
N ALA A 103 7.89 17.43 7.68
CA ALA A 103 7.64 18.84 7.94
C ALA A 103 6.14 19.14 8.09
N ALA A 104 5.29 18.57 7.23
CA ALA A 104 3.85 18.68 7.34
C ALA A 104 3.33 18.04 8.65
N LYS A 105 3.84 16.86 9.05
CA LYS A 105 3.49 16.23 10.33
C LYS A 105 3.82 17.15 11.50
N LEU A 106 5.01 17.74 11.53
CA LEU A 106 5.41 18.68 12.60
C LEU A 106 4.56 19.94 12.64
N ALA A 107 4.15 20.47 11.48
CA ALA A 107 3.33 21.67 11.41
C ALA A 107 1.88 21.44 11.86
N TYR A 108 1.30 20.28 11.53
CA TYR A 108 -0.14 20.03 11.68
C TYR A 108 -0.49 19.04 12.80
N ASP A 109 0.44 18.19 13.22
CA ASP A 109 0.27 17.25 14.33
C ASP A 109 1.61 17.00 15.07
N PRO A 110 2.15 18.05 15.72
CA PRO A 110 3.45 17.97 16.41
C PRO A 110 3.48 16.97 17.56
N GLN A 111 2.31 16.62 18.11
CA GLN A 111 2.16 15.67 19.22
C GLN A 111 1.87 14.24 18.75
N ASN A 112 1.81 13.99 17.43
CA ASN A 112 1.54 12.69 16.83
C ASN A 112 0.24 12.02 17.29
N VAL A 113 -0.80 12.81 17.55
CA VAL A 113 -2.09 12.34 18.04
C VAL A 113 -2.91 11.71 16.90
N LEU A 114 -2.76 12.21 15.68
CA LEU A 114 -3.58 11.81 14.55
C LEU A 114 -3.06 10.51 13.92
N THR A 115 -3.95 9.52 13.92
CA THR A 115 -3.82 8.24 13.19
C THR A 115 -2.54 7.45 13.53
N PRO A 116 -2.26 7.15 14.83
CA PRO A 116 -1.05 6.40 15.23
C PRO A 116 -1.02 4.98 14.66
N GLY A 117 -2.19 4.38 14.37
CA GLY A 117 -2.31 3.03 13.83
C GLY A 117 -1.68 2.82 12.44
N GLN A 118 -1.37 3.90 11.70
CA GLN A 118 -0.62 3.79 10.43
C GLN A 118 0.87 3.47 10.66
N GLY A 119 1.38 3.69 11.88
CA GLY A 119 2.78 3.38 12.22
C GLY A 119 3.82 4.19 11.44
N ILE A 120 3.45 5.35 10.89
CA ILE A 120 4.39 6.23 10.17
C ILE A 120 5.32 6.96 11.15
N PHE A 121 4.74 7.44 12.25
CA PHE A 121 5.41 8.16 13.32
C PHE A 121 5.06 7.50 14.65
N SER A 122 6.08 7.18 15.44
CA SER A 122 5.96 6.62 16.78
C SER A 122 7.00 7.33 17.64
N TYR A 123 6.56 8.25 18.49
CA TYR A 123 7.38 8.87 19.54
C TYR A 123 6.60 8.77 20.84
#